data_AF-A0A843FR89-F1
#
_entry.id   AF-A0A843FR89-F1
#
_cell.length_a   1.000
_cell.length_b   1.000
_cell.length_c   1.000
_cell.angle_alpha   90.00
_cell.angle_beta   90.00
_cell.angle_gamma   90.00
#
_symmetry.space_group_name_H-M   'P 1'
#
loop_
_entity.id
_entity.type
_entity.pdbx_description
1 polymer ?
#
loop_
_entity_poly.entity_id
_entity_poly.type
_entity_poly.pdbx_seq_one_letter_code
_entity_poly.pdbx_strand_id
1 'polypeptide(L)'
;NLAVCRAADAIVREEVEKAGLDKELWQYFAVLTDTKVTGVKGDERDFGYLIVIRLISSVDAMTATVPEMPWDVIRTISRRITSEVSEVTHVALSISDKPPSTIEFC
;
A
#
# COMPACT_ATOMS: atom_id res chain seq x y z
N ASN A 1 3.47 -14.99 -3.59
CA ASN A 1 4.78 -14.49 -4.08
C ASN A 1 5.38 -13.60 -2.99
N LEU A 2 6.24 -14.16 -2.13
CA LEU A 2 6.73 -13.46 -0.94
C LEU A 2 7.71 -12.33 -1.27
N ALA A 3 8.43 -12.42 -2.38
CA ALA A 3 9.38 -11.40 -2.81
C ALA A 3 8.67 -10.10 -3.19
N VAL A 4 7.58 -10.19 -3.96
CA VAL A 4 6.76 -9.02 -4.37
C VAL A 4 6.19 -8.30 -3.15
N CYS A 5 5.62 -9.04 -2.20
CA CYS A 5 5.05 -8.46 -0.98
C CYS A 5 6.14 -7.72 -0.16
N ARG A 6 7.30 -8.36 0.05
CA ARG A 6 8.43 -7.75 0.77
C ARG A 6 8.98 -6.50 0.09
N ALA A 7 9.08 -6.51 -1.24
CA ALA A 7 9.58 -5.36 -2.00
C ALA A 7 8.60 -4.18 -1.92
N ALA A 8 7.30 -4.43 -2.11
CA ALA A 8 6.27 -3.40 -1.99
C ALA A 8 6.19 -2.83 -0.56
N ASP A 9 6.28 -3.69 0.45
CA ASP A 9 6.25 -3.28 1.86
C ASP A 9 7.44 -2.39 2.23
N ALA A 10 8.65 -2.74 1.78
CA ALA A 10 9.84 -1.93 1.98
C ALA A 10 9.67 -0.50 1.41
N ILE A 11 9.08 -0.37 0.22
CA ILE A 11 8.81 0.93 -0.39
C ILE A 11 7.79 1.74 0.44
N VAL A 12 6.70 1.12 0.91
CA VAL A 12 5.72 1.79 1.77
C VAL A 12 6.41 2.34 3.01
N ARG A 13 7.18 1.51 3.71
CA ARG A 13 7.87 1.89 4.95
C ARG A 13 8.88 3.01 4.72
N GLU A 14 9.73 2.88 3.71
CA GLU A 14 10.73 3.91 3.39
C GLU A 14 10.11 5.28 3.12
N GLU A 15 9.04 5.35 2.34
CA GLU A 15 8.43 6.64 2.00
C GLU A 15 7.63 7.24 3.16
N VAL A 16 6.99 6.40 3.99
CA VAL A 16 6.33 6.85 5.23
C VAL A 16 7.36 7.42 6.21
N GLU A 17 8.47 6.71 6.44
CA GLU A 17 9.55 7.13 7.33
C GLU A 17 10.27 8.40 6.80
N LYS A 18 10.53 8.50 5.48
CA LYS A 18 11.09 9.71 4.86
C LYS A 18 10.18 10.93 5.00
N ALA A 19 8.86 10.73 4.98
CA ALA A 19 7.88 11.79 5.20
C ALA A 19 7.71 12.16 6.69
N GLY A 20 8.32 11.40 7.60
CA GLY A 20 8.19 11.60 9.06
C GLY A 20 6.82 11.23 9.62
N LEU A 21 6.03 10.45 8.88
CA LEU A 21 4.66 10.05 9.22
C LEU A 21 4.61 8.77 10.08
N ASP A 22 5.76 8.12 10.27
CA ASP A 22 5.96 6.96 11.15
C ASP A 22 5.59 7.24 12.61
N LYS A 23 5.59 8.52 13.01
CA LYS A 23 5.20 8.97 14.36
C LYS A 23 3.69 9.11 14.55
N GLU A 24 2.95 9.26 13.46
CA GLU A 24 1.50 9.47 13.47
C GLU A 24 0.73 8.19 13.15
N LEU A 25 1.38 7.29 12.41
CA LEU A 25 0.82 6.00 12.02
C LEU A 25 1.17 4.93 13.05
N TRP A 26 0.17 4.13 13.41
CA TRP A 26 0.34 2.95 14.24
C TRP A 26 0.88 1.77 13.44
N GLN A 27 0.29 1.51 12.27
CA GLN A 27 0.72 0.47 11.35
C GLN A 27 0.61 0.96 9.90
N TYR A 28 1.61 0.61 9.09
CA TYR A 28 1.66 0.94 7.67
C TYR A 28 2.39 -0.17 6.92
N PHE A 29 1.72 -0.75 5.93
CA PHE A 29 2.25 -1.91 5.20
C PHE A 29 1.59 -2.07 3.82
N ALA A 30 2.23 -2.89 2.99
CA ALA A 30 1.68 -3.33 1.70
C ALA A 30 1.04 -4.71 1.82
N VAL A 31 -0.13 -4.89 1.21
CA VAL A 31 -0.80 -6.18 1.06
C VAL A 31 -0.76 -6.60 -0.40
N LEU A 32 -0.20 -7.77 -0.67
CA LEU A 32 -0.30 -8.42 -1.97
C LEU A 32 -1.61 -9.20 -2.05
N THR A 33 -2.45 -8.84 -3.00
CA THR A 33 -3.68 -9.60 -3.28
C THR A 33 -3.43 -10.66 -4.37
N ASP A 34 -4.27 -11.70 -4.39
CA ASP A 34 -4.26 -12.69 -5.49
C ASP A 34 -4.95 -12.18 -6.77
N THR A 35 -5.41 -10.93 -6.78
CA THR A 35 -6.05 -10.32 -7.94
C THR A 35 -5.02 -9.84 -8.95
N LYS A 36 -5.24 -10.22 -10.21
CA LYS A 36 -4.51 -9.70 -11.37
C LYS A 36 -5.29 -8.57 -12.02
N VAL A 37 -4.60 -7.46 -12.30
CA VAL A 37 -5.18 -6.26 -12.90
C VAL A 37 -4.37 -5.87 -14.13
N THR A 38 -5.07 -5.34 -15.12
CA THR A 38 -4.50 -4.92 -16.39
C THR A 38 -3.60 -3.71 -16.20
N GLY A 39 -2.42 -3.73 -16.79
CA GLY A 39 -1.52 -2.59 -16.91
C GLY A 39 -1.07 -2.40 -18.35
N VAL A 40 -0.23 -1.40 -18.56
CA VAL A 40 0.47 -1.18 -19.82
C VAL A 40 1.95 -1.16 -19.53
N LYS A 41 2.72 -1.99 -20.24
CA LYS A 41 4.18 -1.96 -20.23
C LYS A 41 4.66 -1.80 -21.67
N GLY A 42 5.35 -0.69 -21.95
CA GLY A 42 5.60 -0.27 -23.33
C GLY A 42 4.28 0.03 -24.03
N ASP A 43 4.06 -0.59 -25.18
CA ASP A 43 2.82 -0.45 -25.97
C ASP A 43 1.89 -1.67 -25.87
N GLU A 44 2.20 -2.63 -25.01
CA GLU A 44 1.43 -3.87 -24.84
C GLU A 44 0.66 -3.89 -23.52
N ARG A 45 -0.51 -4.57 -23.57
CA ARG A 45 -1.33 -4.83 -22.39
C ARG A 45 -0.69 -5.94 -21.56
N ASP A 46 -0.44 -5.65 -20.30
CA ASP A 46 0.14 -6.57 -19.33
C ASP A 46 -0.86 -6.91 -18.20
N PHE A 47 -0.58 -7.97 -17.44
CA PHE A 47 -1.34 -8.38 -16.26
C PHE A 47 -0.41 -8.56 -15.06
N GLY A 48 -0.53 -7.67 -14.09
CA GLY A 48 0.24 -7.70 -12.85
C GLY A 48 -0.63 -7.83 -11.62
N TYR A 49 0.01 -7.98 -10.47
CA TYR A 49 -0.66 -8.01 -9.18
C TYR A 49 -1.20 -6.64 -8.79
N LEU A 50 -2.26 -6.67 -7.98
CA LEU A 50 -2.74 -5.51 -7.22
C LEU A 50 -2.11 -5.51 -5.82
N ILE A 51 -1.41 -4.43 -5.51
CA ILE A 51 -0.98 -4.10 -4.14
C ILE A 51 -2.03 -3.18 -3.50
N VAL A 52 -2.39 -3.46 -2.25
CA VAL A 52 -3.19 -2.57 -1.42
C VAL A 52 -2.29 -1.97 -0.35
N ILE A 53 -2.24 -0.65 -0.27
CA ILE A 53 -1.58 0.09 0.81
C ILE A 53 -2.57 0.18 1.98
N ARG A 54 -2.10 -0.21 3.17
CA ARG A 54 -2.85 -0.06 4.42
C ARG A 54 -2.09 0.84 5.37
N LEU A 55 -2.70 1.97 5.74
CA LEU A 55 -2.14 2.97 6.66
C LEU A 55 -3.17 3.23 7.74
N ILE A 56 -2.78 3.07 9.00
CA ILE A 56 -3.70 3.12 10.12
C ILE A 56 -3.09 3.95 11.23
N SER A 57 -3.85 4.93 11.72
CA SER A 57 -3.63 5.53 13.02
C SER A 57 -4.56 4.84 14.03
N SER A 58 -4.07 4.59 15.23
CA SER A 58 -4.81 3.86 16.25
C SER A 58 -4.95 4.72 17.50
N VAL A 59 -6.17 4.77 18.03
CA VAL A 59 -6.44 5.29 19.37
C VAL A 59 -6.27 4.15 20.39
N ASP A 60 -6.67 2.92 20.02
CA ASP A 60 -6.48 1.68 20.77
C ASP A 60 -6.61 0.42 19.89
N ALA A 61 -6.52 -0.76 20.51
CA ALA A 61 -6.64 -2.05 19.82
C ALA A 61 -8.02 -2.30 19.19
N MET A 62 -9.07 -1.57 19.57
CA MET A 62 -10.44 -1.77 19.10
C MET A 62 -10.86 -0.80 18.00
N THR A 63 -10.29 0.40 17.97
CA THR A 63 -10.63 1.48 17.05
C THR A 63 -9.40 2.01 16.31
N ALA A 64 -9.52 2.12 14.99
CA ALA A 64 -8.43 2.59 14.16
C ALA A 64 -8.97 3.31 12.94
N THR A 65 -8.36 4.42 12.58
CA THR A 65 -8.78 5.27 11.47
C THR A 65 -7.72 5.30 10.39
N VAL A 66 -8.14 5.48 9.14
CA VAL A 66 -7.24 5.82 8.05
C VAL A 66 -7.03 7.34 8.08
N PRO A 67 -5.83 7.84 8.42
CA PRO A 67 -5.61 9.27 8.48
C PRO A 67 -5.59 9.88 7.09
N GLU A 68 -5.83 11.19 7.02
CA GLU A 68 -5.64 11.95 5.79
C GLU A 68 -4.14 12.08 5.49
N MET A 69 -3.70 11.35 4.47
CA MET A 69 -2.29 11.30 4.08
C MET A 69 -1.99 12.34 3.00
N PRO A 70 -0.78 12.97 3.02
CA PRO A 70 -0.33 13.81 1.92
C PRO A 70 -0.35 13.02 0.60
N TRP A 71 -1.13 13.48 -0.37
CA TRP A 71 -1.38 12.73 -1.61
C TRP A 71 -0.13 12.58 -2.49
N ASP A 72 0.85 13.46 -2.32
CA ASP A 72 2.18 13.34 -2.91
C ASP A 72 2.97 12.14 -2.37
N VAL A 73 2.88 11.83 -1.08
CA VAL A 73 3.49 10.62 -0.49
C VAL A 73 2.83 9.37 -1.07
N ILE A 74 1.49 9.32 -1.10
CA ILE A 74 0.74 8.18 -1.65
C ILE A 74 1.06 7.95 -3.13
N ARG A 75 1.12 9.02 -3.94
CA ARG A 75 1.50 8.93 -5.35
C ARG A 75 2.96 8.49 -5.53
N THR A 76 3.86 8.93 -4.66
CA THR A 76 5.27 8.52 -4.70
C THR A 76 5.40 7.03 -4.41
N ILE A 77 4.74 6.52 -3.36
CA ILE A 77 4.68 5.08 -3.06
C ILE A 77 4.14 4.30 -4.27
N SER A 78 2.99 4.72 -4.81
CA SER A 78 2.36 4.05 -5.95
C SER A 78 3.28 4.00 -7.18
N ARG A 79 3.94 5.12 -7.50
CA ARG A 79 4.92 5.20 -8.59
C ARG A 79 6.09 4.28 -8.36
N ARG A 80 6.71 4.33 -7.16
CA ARG A 80 7.86 3.49 -6.81
C ARG A 80 7.51 2.01 -6.90
N ILE A 81 6.39 1.58 -6.33
CA ILE A 81 5.94 0.18 -6.39
C ILE A 81 5.80 -0.29 -7.84
N THR A 82 5.09 0.48 -8.67
CA THR A 82 4.85 0.10 -10.08
C THR A 82 6.08 0.20 -10.97
N SER A 83 7.07 1.02 -10.63
CA SER A 83 8.34 1.13 -11.37
C SER A 83 9.42 0.16 -10.92
N GLU A 84 9.49 -0.16 -9.62
CA GLU A 84 10.56 -0.96 -9.01
C GLU A 84 10.17 -2.45 -8.88
N VAL A 85 8.86 -2.75 -8.79
CA VAL A 85 8.34 -4.12 -8.65
C VAL A 85 7.60 -4.51 -9.92
N SER A 86 8.32 -5.12 -10.85
CA SER A 86 7.85 -5.39 -12.21
C SER A 86 6.55 -6.21 -12.27
N GLU A 87 6.29 -7.06 -11.29
CA GLU A 87 5.12 -7.94 -11.25
C GLU A 87 3.84 -7.21 -10.80
N VAL A 88 3.93 -5.96 -10.38
CA VAL A 88 2.80 -5.12 -9.92
C VAL A 88 2.39 -4.16 -11.03
N THR A 89 1.10 -4.10 -11.31
CA THR A 89 0.53 -3.17 -12.31
C THR A 89 -0.38 -2.14 -11.69
N HIS A 90 -0.93 -2.39 -10.49
CA HIS A 90 -1.86 -1.50 -9.82
C HIS A 90 -1.59 -1.41 -8.33
N VAL A 91 -1.90 -0.23 -7.78
CA VAL A 91 -1.83 0.07 -6.36
C VAL A 91 -3.14 0.72 -5.95
N ALA A 92 -3.74 0.25 -4.85
CA ALA A 92 -4.93 0.83 -4.25
C ALA A 92 -4.64 1.28 -2.80
N LEU A 93 -5.42 2.23 -2.29
CA LEU A 93 -5.38 2.65 -0.89
C LEU A 93 -6.62 2.11 -0.16
N SER A 94 -6.41 1.40 0.95
CA SER A 94 -7.52 0.96 1.80
C SER A 94 -7.96 2.09 2.73
N ILE A 95 -9.16 2.63 2.47
CA ILE A 95 -9.74 3.79 3.19
C ILE A 95 -10.82 3.38 4.21
N SER A 96 -10.92 2.10 4.55
CA SER A 96 -11.94 1.61 5.48
C SER A 96 -11.44 1.67 6.93
N ASP A 97 -12.16 2.35 7.80
CA ASP A 97 -11.86 2.39 9.23
C ASP A 97 -12.18 1.06 9.93
N LYS A 98 -11.60 0.88 11.11
CA LYS A 98 -11.94 -0.19 12.05
C LYS A 98 -12.78 0.41 13.19
N PRO A 99 -14.04 -0.03 13.40
CA PRO A 99 -14.88 -0.90 12.54
C PRO A 99 -15.40 -0.18 11.26
N PRO A 100 -15.92 -0.89 10.23
CA PRO A 100 -16.26 -2.32 10.19
C PRO A 100 -15.13 -3.25 9.74
N SER A 101 -14.00 -2.69 9.26
CA SER A 101 -12.87 -3.49 8.78
C SER A 101 -11.98 -3.99 9.93
N THR A 102 -11.02 -4.86 9.60
CA THR A 102 -9.87 -5.19 10.44
C THR A 102 -8.63 -4.42 9.97
N ILE A 103 -7.54 -4.47 10.76
CA ILE A 103 -6.26 -3.89 10.34
C ILE A 103 -5.64 -4.77 9.25
N GLU A 104 -5.49 -6.06 9.55
CA GLU A 104 -4.90 -7.05 8.67
C GLU A 104 -5.86 -7.53 7.58
N PHE A 105 -5.29 -7.91 6.44
CA PHE A 105 -5.96 -8.59 5.33
C PHE A 105 -5.67 -10.09 5.43
N CYS A 106 -6.68 -10.93 5.17
CA CYS A 106 -6.59 -12.38 5.18
C CYS A 106 -6.11 -12.94 3.83
#